data_AF-A0A7S4S144-F1
#
_entry.id   AF-A0A7S4S144-F1
#
_cell.length_a   1.000
_cell.length_b   1.000
_cell.length_c   1.000
_cell.angle_alpha   90.00
_cell.angle_beta   90.00
_cell.angle_gamma   90.00
#
_symmetry.space_group_name_H-M   'P 1'
#
loop_
_entity.id
_entity.type
_entity.pdbx_description
1 polymer ?
#
loop_
_entity_poly.entity_id
_entity_poly.type
_entity_poly.pdbx_seq_one_letter_code
_entity_poly.pdbx_strand_id
1 'polypeptide(L)'
;WKTSPFNKALEFVAGMAQLDTRWPRDAVMVFDSEAKPLQRKWCVFEAWRCTELDLPLRLYCPDGEITRNAGKQSKTAREVLRMVAEIDVATAGCSVKADADMIDRAIEDAPGGFAAVHAKLRTRVLDLMTFIGSL
;
A
#
# COMPACT_ATOMS: atom_id res chain seq x y z
N TRP A 1 1.46 -15.48 7.97
CA TRP A 1 0.89 -14.17 7.60
C TRP A 1 -0.64 -14.21 7.60
N LYS A 2 -1.29 -15.29 7.12
CA LYS A 2 -2.77 -15.46 7.18
C LYS A 2 -3.36 -15.31 8.59
N THR A 3 -2.55 -15.62 9.61
CA THR A 3 -2.92 -15.49 11.01
C THR A 3 -2.60 -14.12 11.62
N SER A 4 -1.96 -13.20 10.89
CA SER A 4 -1.60 -11.90 11.44
C SER A 4 -2.88 -11.12 11.80
N PRO A 5 -2.90 -10.39 12.93
CA PRO A 5 -4.06 -9.59 13.32
C PRO A 5 -4.51 -8.62 12.22
N PHE A 6 -3.55 -8.04 11.51
CA PHE A 6 -3.83 -7.11 10.42
C PHE A 6 -4.48 -7.80 9.21
N ASN A 7 -3.96 -8.94 8.74
CA ASN A 7 -4.56 -9.64 7.60
C ASN A 7 -5.97 -10.14 7.92
N LYS A 8 -6.19 -10.64 9.14
CA LYS A 8 -7.53 -11.00 9.63
C LYS A 8 -8.46 -9.78 9.67
N ALA A 9 -7.96 -8.63 10.11
CA ALA A 9 -8.73 -7.39 10.11
C ALA A 9 -9.10 -6.97 8.69
N LEU A 10 -8.16 -7.00 7.74
CA LEU A 10 -8.46 -6.68 6.33
C LEU A 10 -9.48 -7.63 5.71
N GLU A 11 -9.35 -8.94 5.93
CA GLU A 11 -10.31 -9.93 5.42
C GLU A 11 -11.70 -9.74 6.04
N PHE A 12 -11.75 -9.42 7.33
CA PHE A 12 -12.99 -9.09 8.01
C PHE A 12 -13.62 -7.80 7.47
N VAL A 13 -12.83 -6.73 7.29
CA VAL A 13 -13.29 -5.46 6.68
C VAL A 13 -13.84 -5.71 5.29
N ALA A 14 -13.11 -6.45 4.45
CA ALA A 14 -13.51 -6.76 3.09
C ALA A 14 -14.83 -7.55 3.05
N GLY A 15 -14.99 -8.56 3.92
CA GLY A 15 -16.24 -9.30 4.06
C GLY A 15 -17.40 -8.43 4.56
N MET A 16 -17.16 -7.57 5.55
CA MET A 16 -18.19 -6.67 6.10
C MET A 16 -18.60 -5.57 5.11
N ALA A 17 -17.66 -5.03 4.33
CA ALA A 17 -17.93 -4.02 3.31
C ALA A 17 -18.84 -4.52 2.18
N GLN A 18 -18.88 -5.85 1.96
CA GLN A 18 -19.82 -6.50 1.05
C GLN A 18 -21.24 -6.63 1.62
N LEU A 19 -21.39 -6.57 2.95
CA LEU A 19 -22.65 -6.83 3.66
C LEU A 19 -23.31 -5.56 4.23
N ASP A 20 -22.53 -4.56 4.65
CA ASP A 20 -23.04 -3.32 5.26
C ASP A 20 -22.23 -2.10 4.79
N THR A 21 -22.93 -1.16 4.14
CA THR A 21 -22.33 0.06 3.59
C THR A 21 -21.80 1.04 4.63
N ARG A 22 -22.13 0.85 5.92
CA ARG A 22 -21.71 1.72 7.04
C ARG A 22 -20.31 1.39 7.57
N TRP A 23 -19.74 0.26 7.18
CA TRP A 23 -18.40 -0.11 7.62
C TRP A 23 -17.33 0.70 6.86
N PRO A 24 -16.27 1.17 7.54
CA PRO A 24 -15.20 1.88 6.88
C PRO A 24 -14.55 0.95 5.85
N ARG A 25 -14.58 1.38 4.59
CA ARG A 25 -14.03 0.60 3.47
C ARG A 25 -12.57 0.91 3.20
N ASP A 26 -12.07 1.98 3.81
CA ASP A 26 -10.78 2.56 3.45
C ASP A 26 -9.68 2.08 4.39
N ALA A 27 -8.62 1.53 3.82
CA ALA A 27 -7.33 1.43 4.47
C ALA A 27 -6.59 2.77 4.31
N VAL A 28 -5.83 3.16 5.33
CA VAL A 28 -5.06 4.40 5.32
C VAL A 28 -3.60 4.11 5.58
N MET A 29 -2.73 4.67 4.76
CA MET A 29 -1.29 4.72 5.00
C MET A 29 -0.86 6.17 5.23
N VAL A 30 -0.28 6.43 6.39
CA VAL A 30 0.21 7.76 6.77
C VAL A 30 1.72 7.77 6.69
N PHE A 31 2.25 8.65 5.85
CA PHE A 31 3.68 8.88 5.66
C PHE A 31 4.19 9.94 6.61
N ASP A 32 5.39 9.71 7.14
CA ASP A 32 6.21 10.79 7.68
C ASP A 32 6.84 11.60 6.52
N SER A 33 7.59 12.64 6.87
CA SER A 33 8.29 13.48 5.91
C SER A 33 9.33 12.73 5.06
N GLU A 34 9.72 11.52 5.47
CA GLU A 34 10.72 10.68 4.81
C GLU A 34 10.10 9.48 4.08
N ALA A 35 8.77 9.38 4.08
CA ALA A 35 8.02 8.23 3.59
C ALA A 35 8.52 6.86 4.10
N LYS A 36 9.02 6.77 5.34
CA LYS A 36 9.56 5.53 5.92
C LYS A 36 8.62 4.33 5.84
N PRO A 37 7.28 4.44 5.90
CA PRO A 37 6.40 3.31 5.67
C PRO A 37 6.68 2.55 4.36
N LEU A 38 7.09 3.23 3.29
CA LEU A 38 7.41 2.57 2.01
C LEU A 38 8.69 1.74 2.06
N GLN A 39 9.52 1.96 3.07
CA GLN A 39 10.77 1.23 3.29
C GLN A 39 10.56 0.04 4.24
N ARG A 40 9.35 -0.16 4.78
CA ARG A 40 9.03 -1.23 5.73
C ARG A 40 8.28 -2.36 5.04
N LYS A 41 8.85 -3.57 5.08
CA LYS A 41 8.29 -4.76 4.41
C LYS A 41 6.84 -5.04 4.80
N TRP A 42 6.50 -4.87 6.08
CA TRP A 42 5.11 -4.98 6.56
C TRP A 42 4.18 -3.97 5.88
N CYS A 43 4.47 -2.67 5.95
CA CYS A 43 3.60 -1.64 5.38
C CYS A 43 3.41 -1.83 3.87
N VAL A 44 4.46 -2.20 3.15
CA VAL A 44 4.38 -2.49 1.70
C VAL A 44 3.52 -3.73 1.43
N PHE A 45 3.69 -4.80 2.21
CA PHE A 45 2.85 -5.98 2.14
C PHE A 45 1.36 -5.65 2.41
N GLU A 46 1.08 -4.82 3.41
CA GLU A 46 -0.27 -4.38 3.76
C GLU A 46 -0.94 -3.58 2.63
N ALA A 47 -0.19 -2.67 2.00
CA ALA A 47 -0.67 -1.94 0.82
C ALA A 47 -1.00 -2.87 -0.35
N TRP A 48 -0.17 -3.89 -0.59
CA TRP A 48 -0.46 -4.92 -1.58
C TRP A 48 -1.74 -5.71 -1.22
N ARG A 49 -1.91 -6.13 0.04
CA ARG A 49 -3.12 -6.84 0.48
C ARG A 49 -4.39 -6.01 0.29
N CYS A 50 -4.33 -4.70 0.49
CA CYS A 50 -5.45 -3.82 0.16
C CYS A 50 -5.80 -3.87 -1.33
N THR A 51 -4.79 -3.95 -2.20
CA THR A 51 -5.00 -4.09 -3.66
C THR A 51 -5.64 -5.43 -4.02
N GLU A 52 -5.20 -6.53 -3.41
CA GLU A 52 -5.78 -7.88 -3.65
C GLU A 52 -7.22 -8.00 -3.16
N LEU A 53 -7.57 -7.29 -2.09
CA LEU A 53 -8.90 -7.33 -1.49
C LEU A 53 -9.85 -6.24 -2.06
N ASP A 54 -9.40 -5.50 -3.07
CA ASP A 54 -10.10 -4.33 -3.63
C ASP A 54 -10.57 -3.33 -2.56
N LEU A 55 -9.75 -3.15 -1.52
CA LEU A 55 -9.96 -2.15 -0.49
C LEU A 55 -9.38 -0.81 -0.95
N PRO A 56 -10.14 0.29 -0.93
CA PRO A 56 -9.60 1.62 -1.13
C PRO A 56 -8.42 1.89 -0.20
N LEU A 57 -7.29 2.34 -0.76
CA LEU A 57 -6.11 2.75 -0.01
C LEU A 57 -5.94 4.25 -0.14
N ARG A 58 -6.02 4.97 0.97
CA ARG A 58 -5.81 6.41 1.05
C ARG A 58 -4.43 6.71 1.61
N LEU A 59 -3.77 7.68 1.02
CA LEU A 59 -2.39 8.04 1.31
C LEU A 59 -2.37 9.42 1.96
N TYR A 60 -1.69 9.57 3.09
CA TYR A 60 -1.56 10.84 3.81
C TYR A 60 -0.10 11.18 4.03
N CYS A 61 0.23 12.46 3.97
CA CYS A 61 1.51 13.02 4.37
C CYS A 61 1.28 14.13 5.39
N PRO A 62 2.34 14.75 5.96
CA PRO A 62 2.18 15.88 6.88
C PRO A 62 1.35 17.04 6.31
N ASP A 63 1.35 17.20 4.99
CA ASP A 63 0.58 18.26 4.28
C ASP A 63 -0.89 17.86 4.02
N GLY A 64 -1.32 16.70 4.51
CA GLY A 64 -2.67 16.16 4.33
C GLY A 64 -2.74 14.98 3.36
N GLU A 65 -3.94 14.72 2.85
CA GLU A 65 -4.19 13.60 1.94
C GLU A 65 -3.51 13.80 0.59
N ILE A 66 -2.76 12.79 0.15
CA ILE A 66 -2.17 12.72 -1.17
C ILE A 66 -3.28 12.36 -2.16
N THR A 67 -3.93 13.41 -2.65
CA THR A 67 -4.87 13.33 -3.77
C THR A 67 -4.19 13.77 -5.07
N ARG A 68 -4.88 13.54 -6.19
CA ARG A 68 -4.51 14.02 -7.52
C ARG A 68 -4.08 15.49 -7.56
N ASN A 69 -4.77 16.36 -6.81
CA ASN A 69 -4.49 17.79 -6.78
C ASN A 69 -3.39 18.17 -5.79
N ALA A 70 -3.31 17.47 -4.66
CA ALA A 70 -2.28 17.70 -3.63
C ALA A 70 -0.87 17.39 -4.15
N GLY A 71 -0.72 16.35 -4.99
CA GLY A 71 0.55 15.97 -5.61
C GLY A 71 1.18 17.05 -6.50
N LYS A 72 0.40 18.03 -6.99
CA LYS A 72 0.94 19.17 -7.77
C LYS A 72 1.45 20.30 -6.88
N GLN A 73 0.90 20.45 -5.67
CA GLN A 73 1.14 21.62 -4.81
C GLN A 73 2.14 21.33 -3.69
N SER A 74 2.16 20.10 -3.14
CA SER A 74 3.08 19.72 -2.07
C SER A 74 4.36 19.10 -2.63
N LYS A 75 5.52 19.58 -2.15
CA LYS A 75 6.82 18.94 -2.40
C LYS A 75 6.91 17.57 -1.72
N THR A 76 6.38 17.46 -0.51
CA THR A 76 6.34 16.21 0.27
C THR A 76 5.51 15.15 -0.44
N ALA A 77 4.34 15.52 -0.95
CA ALA A 77 3.51 14.62 -1.76
C ALA A 77 4.29 14.12 -2.99
N ARG A 78 5.00 14.99 -3.72
CA ARG A 78 5.81 14.57 -4.88
C ARG A 78 6.93 13.59 -4.52
N GLU A 79 7.64 13.82 -3.42
CA GLU A 79 8.69 12.89 -2.96
C GLU A 79 8.11 11.54 -2.54
N VAL A 80 7.02 11.54 -1.77
CA VAL A 80 6.30 10.30 -1.42
C VAL A 80 5.90 9.57 -2.70
N LEU A 81 5.30 10.26 -3.68
CA LEU A 81 4.88 9.65 -4.94
C LEU A 81 6.06 9.07 -5.74
N ARG A 82 7.21 9.77 -5.76
CA ARG A 82 8.44 9.25 -6.39
C ARG A 82 8.91 7.98 -5.70
N MET A 83 8.95 7.98 -4.37
CA MET A 83 9.32 6.79 -3.59
C MET A 83 8.34 5.64 -3.81
N VAL A 84 7.05 5.93 -4.02
CA VAL A 84 6.08 4.87 -4.34
C VAL A 84 6.40 4.20 -5.69
N ALA A 85 6.73 4.98 -6.73
CA ALA A 85 7.11 4.43 -8.02
C ALA A 85 8.34 3.49 -7.93
N GLU A 86 9.22 3.76 -6.97
CA GLU A 86 10.45 3.01 -6.71
C GLU A 86 10.26 1.86 -5.69
N ILE A 87 9.06 1.62 -5.14
CA ILE A 87 8.85 0.56 -4.15
C ILE A 87 9.29 -0.79 -4.69
N ASP A 88 10.03 -1.49 -3.85
CA ASP A 88 10.39 -2.89 -4.02
C ASP A 88 10.23 -3.63 -2.67
N VAL A 89 9.22 -4.51 -2.61
CA VAL A 89 8.95 -5.32 -1.41
C VAL A 89 10.11 -6.24 -1.06
N ALA A 90 10.90 -6.70 -2.04
CA ALA A 90 12.00 -7.63 -1.81
C ALA A 90 13.11 -6.97 -0.99
N THR A 91 13.39 -5.69 -1.26
CA THR A 91 14.45 -4.90 -0.61
C THR A 91 13.97 -4.07 0.58
N ALA A 92 12.65 -4.03 0.83
CA ALA A 92 12.08 -3.35 1.99
C ALA A 92 12.60 -3.94 3.32
N GLY A 93 12.92 -3.05 4.26
CA GLY A 93 13.47 -3.39 5.56
C GLY A 93 12.48 -4.11 6.46
N CYS A 94 12.97 -5.10 7.20
CA CYS A 94 12.21 -5.79 8.24
C CYS A 94 13.15 -6.09 9.41
N SER A 95 12.82 -5.60 10.61
CA SER A 95 13.64 -5.81 11.80
C SER A 95 13.59 -7.25 12.33
N VAL A 96 12.53 -7.99 12.01
CA VAL A 96 12.32 -9.36 12.46
C VAL A 96 12.44 -10.29 11.26
N LYS A 97 13.51 -11.09 11.21
CA LYS A 97 13.76 -12.00 10.09
C LYS A 97 12.61 -13.00 9.86
N ALA A 98 12.01 -13.51 10.93
CA ALA A 98 10.88 -14.44 10.81
C ALA A 98 9.67 -13.82 10.09
N ASP A 99 9.41 -12.53 10.31
CA ASP A 99 8.36 -11.81 9.60
C ASP A 99 8.72 -11.60 8.13
N ALA A 100 9.99 -11.27 7.86
CA ALA A 100 10.49 -11.11 6.49
C ALA A 100 10.31 -12.41 5.70
N ASP A 101 10.80 -13.53 6.22
CA ASP A 101 10.70 -14.84 5.57
C ASP A 101 9.23 -15.25 5.38
N MET A 102 8.36 -14.91 6.33
CA MET A 102 6.93 -15.19 6.25
C MET A 102 6.22 -14.35 5.18
N ILE A 103 6.57 -13.07 5.05
CA ILE A 103 6.03 -12.16 4.02
C ILE A 103 6.55 -12.55 2.64
N ASP A 104 7.83 -12.89 2.53
CA ASP A 104 8.44 -13.28 1.26
C ASP A 104 7.79 -14.55 0.72
N ARG A 105 7.58 -15.57 1.57
CA ARG A 105 6.78 -16.76 1.20
C ARG A 105 5.35 -16.42 0.80
N ALA A 106 4.71 -15.47 1.51
CA ALA A 106 3.35 -15.03 1.16
C ALA A 106 3.26 -14.45 -0.25
N ILE A 107 4.30 -13.72 -0.67
CA ILE A 107 4.40 -13.10 -1.98
C ILE A 107 4.77 -14.15 -3.03
N GLU A 108 5.70 -15.06 -2.73
CA GLU A 108 6.06 -16.18 -3.62
C GLU A 108 4.87 -17.11 -3.90
N ASP A 109 4.04 -17.37 -2.89
CA ASP A 109 2.81 -18.16 -3.02
C ASP A 109 1.73 -17.43 -3.84
N ALA A 110 1.83 -16.11 -4.02
CA ALA A 110 0.88 -15.33 -4.80
C ALA A 110 1.08 -15.55 -6.31
N PRO A 111 0.01 -15.58 -7.13
CA PRO A 111 0.12 -15.71 -8.57
C PRO A 111 1.04 -14.63 -9.18
N GLY A 112 2.14 -15.08 -9.80
CA GLY A 112 3.13 -14.20 -10.43
C GLY A 112 4.21 -13.63 -9.49
N GLY A 113 4.21 -14.03 -8.21
CA GLY A 113 5.27 -13.72 -7.25
C GLY A 113 5.51 -12.22 -7.04
N PHE A 114 6.74 -11.87 -6.67
CA PHE A 114 7.17 -10.48 -6.47
C PHE A 114 6.89 -9.56 -7.66
N ALA A 115 7.10 -10.05 -8.89
CA ALA A 115 6.92 -9.25 -10.10
C ALA A 115 5.46 -8.79 -10.26
N ALA A 116 4.50 -9.69 -10.06
CA ALA A 116 3.08 -9.34 -10.12
C ALA A 116 2.66 -8.44 -8.96
N VAL A 117 3.18 -8.67 -7.75
CA VAL A 117 2.93 -7.82 -6.58
C VAL A 117 3.44 -6.39 -6.82
N HIS A 118 4.67 -6.24 -7.32
CA HIS A 118 5.23 -4.92 -7.66
C HIS A 118 4.40 -4.23 -8.73
N ALA A 119 4.04 -4.93 -9.81
CA ALA A 119 3.24 -4.37 -10.88
C ALA A 119 1.87 -3.87 -10.36
N LYS A 120 1.16 -4.69 -9.60
CA LYS A 120 -0.15 -4.32 -9.03
C LYS A 120 -0.06 -3.15 -8.06
N LEU A 121 0.92 -3.17 -7.15
CA LEU A 121 1.11 -2.09 -6.18
C LEU A 121 1.45 -0.77 -6.89
N ARG A 122 2.36 -0.82 -7.87
CA ARG A 122 2.71 0.34 -8.69
C ARG A 122 1.51 0.83 -9.49
N THR A 123 0.78 -0.04 -10.18
CA THR A 123 -0.44 0.35 -10.90
C THR A 123 -1.45 0.98 -9.97
N ARG A 124 -1.74 0.39 -8.80
CA ARG A 124 -2.74 0.93 -7.88
C ARG A 124 -2.36 2.32 -7.37
N VAL A 125 -1.08 2.53 -7.04
CA VAL A 125 -0.66 3.87 -6.59
C VAL A 125 -0.49 4.83 -7.76
N LEU A 126 -0.05 4.35 -8.93
CA LEU A 126 -0.04 5.14 -10.15
C LEU A 126 -1.45 5.45 -10.64
N ASP A 127 -2.48 4.68 -10.33
CA ASP A 127 -3.90 4.96 -10.63
C ASP A 127 -4.44 6.07 -9.72
N LEU A 128 -3.94 6.14 -8.47
CA LEU A 128 -4.11 7.34 -7.64
C LEU A 128 -3.43 8.57 -8.29
N MET A 129 -2.47 8.36 -9.21
CA MET A 129 -1.68 9.40 -9.89
C MET A 129 -2.04 9.68 -11.37
N THR A 130 -2.60 8.75 -12.16
CA THR A 130 -2.71 8.84 -13.64
C THR A 130 -3.91 9.66 -14.10
N PHE A 131 -4.00 10.84 -13.52
CA PHE A 131 -4.51 12.02 -14.19
C PHE A 131 -3.57 13.20 -13.91
N ILE A 132 -2.28 12.90 -13.96
CA ILE A 132 -1.21 13.88 -13.85
C ILE A 132 -0.56 14.12 -15.24
N GLY A 133 -0.99 13.41 -16.29
CA GLY A 133 -0.44 13.50 -17.65
C GLY A 133 -1.39 13.97 -18.77
N SER A 134 -2.56 14.54 -18.46
CA SER A 134 -3.43 15.16 -19.47
C SER A 134 -3.95 16.50 -18.96
N LEU A 135 -3.11 17.52 -19.07
CA LEU A 135 -3.39 18.96 -19.25
C LEU A 135 -2.05 19.69 -19.37
#